data_AF-A0AA38TL27-F1
#
_entry.id   AF-A0AA38TL27-F1
#
_cell.length_a   1.000
_cell.length_b   1.000
_cell.length_c   1.000
_cell.angle_alpha   90.00
_cell.angle_beta   90.00
_cell.angle_gamma   90.00
#
_symmetry.space_group_name_H-M   'P 1'
#
loop_
_entity.id
_entity.type
_entity.pdbx_description
1 polymer ?
#
loop_
_entity_poly.entity_id
_entity_poly.type
_entity_poly.pdbx_seq_one_letter_code
_entity_poly.pdbx_strand_id
1 'polypeptide(L)'
;MCIVLGSPIKRKQIEDTIVEKNQAMQLLRIIWGIIEKLSTAEINDILRGSPDEDENLTTFGLAKMPKYSSRVLFVAAEMGNVEFIVELIRKYPERALERNDNKQSIFHVAVLYRQADVYTLLNEIGSIKESIINLEDIDGNNMLHLVGILEKTSMYKQFEDMSQVYVQIQEELIWFKKVKAILPPSLRVKKNKDGLSPYELFVKNHKDLVSNGQEWMKKTFSELLLLAALMITISFADVISFASGSNQDTPRSAHYRSIYNAFVMSNGFSFLFASISVIHILFIISSRYAEQDFLELLPKKLEKVTGALCYSMVFMTSAFSMIIVLLYIDDYPRVAYIIVAQVYMVMFLSLYHLCTRMSTRLASRFKTMSTKRIMY
;
A
#
# COMPACT_ATOMS: atom_id res chain seq x y z
N MET A 1 -18.78 -2.77 37.81
CA MET A 1 -19.16 -4.21 37.73
C MET A 1 -20.14 -4.36 36.57
N CYS A 2 -20.11 -5.47 35.83
CA CYS A 2 -20.69 -5.73 34.48
C CYS A 2 -19.73 -5.35 33.32
N ILE A 3 -18.72 -6.17 33.04
CA ILE A 3 -18.71 -7.34 32.12
C ILE A 3 -18.85 -6.92 30.64
N VAL A 4 -17.69 -6.81 30.00
CA VAL A 4 -17.52 -6.67 28.55
C VAL A 4 -18.01 -7.96 27.88
N LEU A 5 -19.22 -7.94 27.33
CA LEU A 5 -19.71 -8.97 26.42
C LEU A 5 -19.08 -8.73 25.04
N GLY A 6 -17.91 -9.31 24.81
CA GLY A 6 -17.38 -9.48 23.45
C GLY A 6 -18.37 -10.27 22.59
N SER A 7 -18.64 -9.80 21.37
CA SER A 7 -19.65 -10.38 20.49
C SER A 7 -19.42 -11.89 20.28
N PRO A 8 -20.48 -12.70 20.20
CA PRO A 8 -20.38 -14.17 20.07
C PRO A 8 -19.59 -14.62 18.84
N ILE A 9 -19.59 -13.81 17.78
CA ILE A 9 -18.80 -14.04 16.57
C ILE A 9 -17.29 -13.97 16.86
N LYS A 10 -16.84 -12.96 17.63
CA LYS A 10 -15.44 -12.84 18.03
C LYS A 10 -15.01 -13.99 18.93
N ARG A 11 -15.88 -14.44 19.85
CA ARG A 11 -15.58 -15.55 20.77
C ARG A 11 -15.41 -16.86 20.01
N LYS A 12 -16.32 -17.15 19.08
CA LYS A 12 -16.24 -18.35 18.23
C LYS A 12 -15.01 -18.34 17.33
N GLN A 13 -14.69 -17.21 16.72
CA GLN A 13 -13.50 -17.07 15.88
C GLN A 13 -12.20 -17.24 16.69
N ILE A 14 -12.17 -16.75 17.93
CA ILE A 14 -11.04 -16.96 18.86
C ILE A 14 -10.95 -18.44 19.26
N GLU A 15 -12.07 -19.10 19.59
CA GLU A 15 -12.11 -20.53 19.90
C GLU A 15 -11.65 -21.39 18.73
N ASP A 16 -12.13 -21.11 17.51
CA ASP A 16 -11.72 -21.82 16.30
C ASP A 16 -10.22 -21.63 16.03
N THR A 17 -9.69 -20.41 16.21
CA THR A 17 -8.25 -20.14 16.07
C THR A 17 -7.42 -20.85 17.15
N ILE A 18 -7.93 -20.94 18.39
CA ILE A 18 -7.28 -21.69 19.48
C ILE A 18 -7.30 -23.18 19.20
N VAL A 19 -8.40 -23.71 18.65
CA VAL A 19 -8.53 -25.12 18.27
C VAL A 19 -7.58 -25.46 17.12
N GLU A 20 -7.54 -24.65 16.05
CA GLU A 20 -6.58 -24.83 14.96
C GLU A 20 -5.13 -24.74 15.46
N LYS A 21 -4.82 -23.77 16.33
CA LYS A 21 -3.48 -23.65 16.94
C LYS A 21 -3.14 -24.88 17.78
N ASN A 22 -4.09 -25.43 18.53
CA ASN A 22 -3.90 -26.66 19.30
C ASN A 22 -3.70 -27.89 18.41
N GLN A 23 -4.45 -28.01 17.32
CA GLN A 23 -4.29 -29.10 16.36
C GLN A 23 -2.94 -29.01 15.64
N ALA A 24 -2.53 -27.81 15.21
CA ALA A 24 -1.21 -27.57 14.63
C ALA A 24 -0.09 -27.90 15.61
N MET A 25 -0.23 -27.53 16.89
CA MET A 25 0.73 -27.85 17.95
C MET A 25 0.78 -29.35 18.27
N GLN A 26 -0.34 -30.07 18.19
CA GLN A 26 -0.37 -31.53 18.33
C GLN A 26 0.35 -32.20 17.16
N LEU A 27 0.09 -31.76 15.93
CA LEU A 27 0.81 -32.23 14.76
C LEU A 27 2.32 -31.96 14.89
N LEU A 28 2.69 -30.75 15.31
CA LEU A 28 4.08 -30.35 15.51
C LEU A 28 4.74 -31.23 16.57
N ARG A 29 4.06 -31.55 17.68
CA ARG A 29 4.57 -32.46 18.73
C ARG A 29 4.75 -33.89 18.23
N ILE A 30 3.83 -34.39 17.41
CA ILE A 30 3.93 -35.73 16.82
C ILE A 30 5.12 -35.77 15.84
N ILE A 31 5.22 -34.78 14.96
CA ILE A 31 6.34 -34.61 14.03
C ILE A 31 7.65 -34.50 14.81
N TRP A 32 7.70 -33.69 15.87
CA TRP A 32 8.90 -33.52 16.69
C TRP A 32 9.28 -34.79 17.45
N GLY A 33 8.31 -35.54 17.98
CA GLY A 33 8.55 -36.83 18.64
C GLY A 33 9.00 -37.94 17.69
N ILE A 34 8.73 -37.80 16.38
CA ILE A 34 9.29 -38.66 15.33
C ILE A 34 10.71 -38.17 14.99
N ILE A 35 10.91 -36.86 14.86
CA ILE A 35 12.20 -36.21 14.61
C ILE A 35 13.21 -36.51 15.73
N GLU A 36 12.84 -36.45 17.00
CA GLU A 36 13.73 -36.75 18.14
C GLU A 36 14.26 -38.19 18.17
N LYS A 37 13.59 -39.12 17.48
CA LYS A 37 14.02 -40.52 17.37
C LYS A 37 14.96 -40.77 16.18
N LEU A 38 15.07 -39.81 15.28
CA LEU A 38 15.94 -39.88 14.12
C LEU A 38 17.34 -39.38 14.49
N SER A 39 18.38 -39.94 13.89
CA SER A 39 19.74 -39.43 14.07
C SER A 39 19.84 -38.00 13.50
N THR A 40 20.78 -37.20 14.00
CA THR A 40 21.02 -35.85 13.48
C THR A 40 21.31 -35.86 11.97
N ALA A 41 21.80 -36.97 11.42
CA ALA A 41 21.98 -37.16 9.99
C ALA A 41 20.64 -37.32 9.24
N GLU A 42 19.72 -38.15 9.72
CA GLU A 42 18.42 -38.41 9.10
C GLU A 42 17.45 -37.23 9.24
N ILE A 43 17.45 -36.54 10.39
CA ILE A 43 16.67 -35.30 10.56
C ILE A 43 17.13 -34.26 9.55
N ASN A 44 18.45 -34.12 9.42
CA ASN A 44 19.00 -33.23 8.43
C ASN A 44 18.62 -33.69 7.02
N ASP A 45 18.73 -34.96 6.66
CA ASP A 45 18.32 -35.46 5.32
C ASP A 45 16.84 -35.23 4.99
N ILE A 46 15.94 -35.36 5.97
CA ILE A 46 14.51 -35.07 5.81
C ILE A 46 14.26 -33.56 5.62
N LEU A 47 14.95 -32.72 6.41
CA LEU A 47 14.88 -31.25 6.27
C LEU A 47 15.58 -30.75 4.99
N ARG A 48 16.56 -31.51 4.49
CA ARG A 48 17.38 -31.24 3.29
C ARG A 48 16.66 -31.64 1.99
N GLY A 49 15.88 -32.73 2.00
CA GLY A 49 15.36 -33.35 0.77
C GLY A 49 16.44 -34.13 0.00
N SER A 50 16.05 -34.77 -1.11
CA SER A 50 17.00 -35.51 -1.97
C SER A 50 18.13 -34.60 -2.47
N PRO A 51 19.39 -35.09 -2.54
CA PRO A 51 20.50 -34.33 -3.13
C PRO A 51 20.19 -33.97 -4.59
N ASP A 52 20.62 -32.78 -5.01
CA ASP A 52 20.50 -32.36 -6.40
C ASP A 52 21.32 -33.29 -7.30
N GLU A 53 20.68 -33.83 -8.34
CA GLU A 53 21.37 -34.58 -9.40
C GLU A 53 22.12 -33.60 -10.32
N ASP A 54 23.27 -33.11 -9.86
CA ASP A 54 24.22 -32.43 -10.76
C ASP A 54 25.05 -33.49 -11.51
N GLU A 55 24.57 -33.89 -12.68
CA GLU A 55 25.15 -34.98 -13.47
C GLU A 55 26.49 -34.63 -14.14
N ASN A 56 27.03 -33.41 -14.02
CA ASN A 56 28.31 -33.06 -14.65
C ASN A 56 29.07 -31.97 -13.88
N LEU A 57 30.16 -32.33 -13.20
CA LEU A 57 31.49 -31.66 -13.25
C LEU A 57 32.44 -32.19 -12.15
N THR A 58 33.20 -33.23 -12.52
CA THR A 58 34.46 -33.62 -11.86
C THR A 58 35.58 -32.64 -12.22
N THR A 59 36.29 -32.08 -11.23
CA THR A 59 37.76 -31.90 -11.30
C THR A 59 38.37 -31.44 -9.97
N PHE A 60 39.47 -32.11 -9.60
CA PHE A 60 40.45 -31.89 -8.52
C PHE A 60 40.09 -32.27 -7.07
N GLY A 61 40.11 -33.59 -6.80
CA GLY A 61 40.89 -34.18 -5.71
C GLY A 61 40.42 -34.01 -4.25
N LEU A 62 39.39 -33.22 -3.98
CA LEU A 62 38.70 -33.21 -2.70
C LEU A 62 37.32 -33.82 -2.90
N ALA A 63 36.94 -34.79 -2.06
CA ALA A 63 35.59 -35.34 -2.04
C ALA A 63 34.59 -34.18 -1.87
N LYS A 64 33.88 -33.81 -2.95
CA LYS A 64 32.83 -32.80 -2.89
C LYS A 64 31.68 -33.39 -2.08
N MET A 65 31.40 -32.80 -0.93
CA MET A 65 30.19 -33.14 -0.19
C MET A 65 28.97 -32.69 -1.01
N PRO A 66 27.93 -33.53 -1.13
CA PRO A 66 26.68 -33.11 -1.75
C PRO A 66 26.17 -31.84 -1.06
N LYS A 67 25.79 -30.86 -1.86
CA LYS A 67 25.33 -29.56 -1.38
C LYS A 67 23.84 -29.70 -1.09
N TYR A 68 23.45 -29.47 0.15
CA TYR A 68 22.04 -29.55 0.56
C TYR A 68 21.58 -28.15 0.97
N SER A 69 20.79 -27.50 0.10
CA SER A 69 20.18 -26.20 0.41
C SER A 69 19.03 -26.42 1.41
N SER A 70 18.97 -25.65 2.49
CA SER A 70 17.95 -25.82 3.54
C SER A 70 16.57 -25.34 3.05
N ARG A 71 15.90 -26.16 2.23
CA ARG A 71 14.62 -25.80 1.57
C ARG A 71 13.60 -25.21 2.54
N VAL A 72 13.51 -25.73 3.76
CA VAL A 72 12.54 -25.27 4.77
C VAL A 72 12.75 -23.81 5.18
N LEU A 73 13.99 -23.36 5.34
CA LEU A 73 14.28 -21.98 5.75
C LEU A 73 13.95 -20.98 4.62
N PHE A 74 14.25 -21.34 3.37
CA PHE A 74 13.88 -20.52 2.21
C PHE A 74 12.37 -20.50 1.95
N VAL A 75 11.68 -21.63 2.12
CA VAL A 75 10.21 -21.70 2.06
C VAL A 75 9.58 -20.84 3.16
N ALA A 76 10.13 -20.85 4.37
CA ALA A 76 9.66 -19.96 5.43
C ALA A 76 9.83 -18.48 5.04
N ALA A 77 10.94 -18.13 4.38
CA ALA A 77 11.18 -16.76 3.89
C ALA A 77 10.25 -16.37 2.75
N GLU A 78 9.93 -17.31 1.85
CA GLU A 78 8.96 -17.16 0.75
C GLU A 78 7.55 -16.88 1.29
N MET A 79 7.15 -17.65 2.30
CA MET A 79 5.82 -17.59 2.91
C MET A 79 5.68 -16.49 3.98
N GLY A 80 6.75 -15.77 4.31
CA GLY A 80 6.73 -14.73 5.34
C GLY A 80 6.59 -15.26 6.76
N ASN A 81 7.04 -16.49 7.06
CA ASN A 81 6.98 -17.07 8.40
C ASN A 81 8.11 -16.56 9.31
N VAL A 82 7.94 -15.32 9.78
CA VAL A 82 8.91 -14.59 10.63
C VAL A 82 9.23 -15.35 11.91
N GLU A 83 8.21 -15.88 12.61
CA GLU A 83 8.36 -16.56 13.89
C GLU A 83 9.33 -17.75 13.79
N PHE A 84 9.14 -18.58 12.76
CA PHE A 84 10.02 -19.72 12.50
C PHE A 84 11.46 -19.29 12.19
N ILE A 85 11.62 -18.26 11.36
CA ILE A 85 12.94 -17.74 10.96
C ILE A 85 13.69 -17.17 12.17
N VAL A 86 13.01 -16.39 13.01
CA VAL A 86 13.61 -15.79 14.21
C VAL A 86 14.06 -16.87 15.19
N GLU A 87 13.22 -17.86 15.49
CA GLU A 87 13.57 -18.95 16.40
C GLU A 87 14.76 -19.78 15.86
N LEU A 88 14.79 -20.06 14.56
CA LEU A 88 15.88 -20.82 13.95
C LEU A 88 17.20 -20.05 13.97
N ILE A 89 17.19 -18.76 13.56
CA ILE A 89 18.40 -17.93 13.53
C ILE A 89 18.93 -17.65 14.95
N ARG A 90 18.05 -17.51 15.95
CA ARG A 90 18.49 -17.37 17.36
C ARG A 90 19.24 -18.60 17.85
N LYS A 91 18.77 -19.78 17.49
CA LYS A 91 19.37 -21.05 17.92
C LYS A 91 20.61 -21.42 17.10
N TYR A 92 20.62 -21.07 15.82
CA TYR A 92 21.69 -21.38 14.85
C TYR A 92 21.99 -20.15 13.98
N PRO A 93 22.72 -19.14 14.50
CA PRO A 93 22.97 -17.87 13.80
C PRO A 93 23.67 -18.03 12.45
N GLU A 94 24.51 -19.06 12.31
CA GLU A 94 25.23 -19.40 11.08
C GLU A 94 24.29 -19.73 9.91
N ARG A 95 23.07 -20.19 10.19
CA ARG A 95 22.08 -20.53 9.16
C ARG A 95 21.57 -19.31 8.40
N ALA A 96 21.68 -18.10 8.97
CA ALA A 96 21.30 -16.86 8.28
C ALA A 96 22.16 -16.56 7.04
N LEU A 97 23.35 -17.18 6.93
CA LEU A 97 24.27 -17.04 5.81
C LEU A 97 24.10 -18.12 4.73
N GLU A 98 23.19 -19.08 4.94
CA GLU A 98 22.91 -20.11 3.96
C GLU A 98 22.41 -19.53 2.65
N ARG A 99 22.71 -20.25 1.57
CA ARG A 99 22.36 -19.86 0.22
C ARG A 99 21.62 -20.99 -0.48
N ASN A 100 20.55 -20.65 -1.17
CA ASN A 100 19.84 -21.58 -2.03
C ASN A 100 20.65 -21.87 -3.31
N ASP A 101 20.02 -22.58 -4.24
CA ASP A 101 20.66 -23.04 -5.47
C ASP A 101 20.94 -21.88 -6.43
N ASN A 102 20.11 -20.84 -6.35
CA ASN A 102 20.31 -19.56 -7.01
C ASN A 102 21.35 -18.65 -6.32
N LYS A 103 22.09 -19.15 -5.31
CA LYS A 103 23.05 -18.39 -4.48
C LYS A 103 22.42 -17.23 -3.69
N GLN A 104 21.10 -17.21 -3.53
CA GLN A 104 20.35 -16.20 -2.79
C GLN A 104 20.31 -16.55 -1.31
N SER A 105 20.36 -15.53 -0.45
CA SER A 105 20.05 -15.69 0.98
C SER A 105 18.55 -15.59 1.25
N ILE A 106 18.13 -15.93 2.46
CA ILE A 106 16.72 -15.81 2.89
C ILE A 106 16.15 -14.39 2.69
N PHE A 107 17.00 -13.37 2.76
CA PHE A 107 16.60 -11.98 2.56
C PHE A 107 16.42 -11.62 1.09
N HIS A 108 17.16 -12.26 0.19
CA HIS A 108 16.95 -12.13 -1.25
C HIS A 108 15.60 -12.74 -1.62
N VAL A 109 15.30 -13.93 -1.09
CA VAL A 109 13.99 -14.58 -1.26
C VAL A 109 12.88 -13.71 -0.66
N ALA A 110 13.03 -13.22 0.57
CA ALA A 110 12.05 -12.32 1.17
C ALA A 110 11.80 -11.07 0.30
N VAL A 111 12.83 -10.52 -0.35
CA VAL A 111 12.67 -9.38 -1.26
C VAL A 111 11.95 -9.74 -2.55
N LEU A 112 12.31 -10.86 -3.16
CA LEU A 112 11.66 -11.38 -4.35
C LEU A 112 10.16 -11.60 -4.10
N TYR A 113 9.80 -12.18 -2.96
CA TYR A 113 8.41 -12.50 -2.59
C TYR A 113 7.67 -11.39 -1.83
N ARG A 114 8.23 -10.18 -1.76
CA ARG A 114 7.63 -9.00 -1.09
C ARG A 114 7.32 -9.22 0.41
N GLN A 115 8.05 -10.11 1.07
CA GLN A 115 7.88 -10.44 2.50
C GLN A 115 8.62 -9.44 3.39
N ALA A 116 7.96 -8.31 3.65
CA ALA A 116 8.56 -7.19 4.36
C ALA A 116 8.95 -7.48 5.80
N ASP A 117 8.18 -8.29 6.52
CA ASP A 117 8.49 -8.59 7.91
C ASP A 117 9.79 -9.39 8.01
N VAL A 118 9.97 -10.40 7.15
CA VAL A 118 11.23 -11.16 7.05
C VAL A 118 12.37 -10.25 6.61
N TYR A 119 12.15 -9.37 5.63
CA TYR A 119 13.14 -8.39 5.21
C TYR A 119 13.59 -7.45 6.35
N THR A 120 12.68 -7.04 7.25
CA THR A 120 13.06 -6.15 8.36
C THR A 120 14.02 -6.78 9.35
N LEU A 121 14.03 -8.12 9.48
CA LEU A 121 15.00 -8.85 10.30
C LEU A 121 16.45 -8.62 9.85
N LEU A 122 16.67 -8.23 8.58
CA LEU A 122 18.00 -7.91 8.07
C LEU A 122 18.69 -6.78 8.88
N ASN A 123 17.90 -5.86 9.43
CA ASN A 123 18.43 -4.78 10.28
C ASN A 123 18.74 -5.24 11.71
N GLU A 124 18.20 -6.38 12.14
CA GLU A 124 18.34 -6.91 13.51
C GLU A 124 19.50 -7.89 13.65
N ILE A 125 20.02 -8.41 12.54
CA ILE A 125 21.04 -9.49 12.47
C ILE A 125 22.50 -8.97 12.61
N GLY A 126 22.69 -7.69 12.90
CA GLY A 126 23.99 -7.13 13.28
C GLY A 126 25.04 -7.20 12.17
N SER A 127 26.25 -7.71 12.49
CA SER A 127 27.42 -7.71 11.58
C SER A 127 27.24 -8.57 10.32
N ILE A 128 26.40 -9.59 10.38
CA ILE A 128 26.11 -10.49 9.25
C ILE A 128 25.41 -9.74 8.10
N LYS A 129 24.74 -8.62 8.40
CA LYS A 129 24.04 -7.77 7.42
C LYS A 129 24.93 -7.35 6.25
N GLU A 130 26.18 -6.94 6.52
CA GLU A 130 27.10 -6.47 5.48
C GLU A 130 27.48 -7.59 4.51
N SER A 131 27.64 -8.81 5.02
CA SER A 131 27.91 -9.97 4.17
C SER A 131 26.72 -10.29 3.28
N ILE A 132 25.49 -10.15 3.78
CA ILE A 132 24.26 -10.43 3.03
C ILE A 132 24.01 -9.37 1.95
N ILE A 133 24.19 -8.08 2.26
CA ILE A 133 23.91 -6.97 1.34
C ILE A 133 24.74 -7.06 0.05
N ASN A 134 25.97 -7.57 0.16
CA ASN A 134 26.91 -7.69 -0.96
C ASN A 134 26.73 -9.00 -1.75
N LEU A 135 25.79 -9.87 -1.40
CA LEU A 135 25.53 -11.09 -2.16
C LEU A 135 24.84 -10.80 -3.48
N GLU A 136 25.09 -11.70 -4.42
CA GLU A 136 24.49 -11.72 -5.74
C GLU A 136 24.03 -13.13 -6.05
N ASP A 137 22.93 -13.23 -6.77
CA ASP A 137 22.44 -14.51 -7.27
C ASP A 137 23.30 -15.03 -8.44
N ILE A 138 22.90 -16.18 -8.98
CA ILE A 138 23.55 -16.79 -10.13
C ILE A 138 23.60 -15.88 -11.36
N ASP A 139 22.73 -14.89 -11.50
CA ASP A 139 22.63 -13.98 -12.64
C ASP A 139 23.31 -12.62 -12.38
N GLY A 140 23.99 -12.48 -11.24
CA GLY A 140 24.61 -11.22 -10.83
C GLY A 140 23.60 -10.19 -10.35
N ASN A 141 22.36 -10.60 -10.05
CA ASN A 141 21.36 -9.72 -9.47
C ASN A 141 21.64 -9.58 -7.98
N ASN A 142 21.85 -8.34 -7.55
CA ASN A 142 21.75 -8.00 -6.13
C ASN A 142 20.27 -7.88 -5.71
N MET A 143 20.03 -7.73 -4.42
CA MET A 143 18.70 -7.62 -3.83
C MET A 143 17.78 -6.56 -4.48
N LEU A 144 18.31 -5.45 -5.03
CA LEU A 144 17.48 -4.44 -5.70
C LEU A 144 17.01 -4.88 -7.08
N HIS A 145 17.81 -5.66 -7.80
CA HIS A 145 17.39 -6.24 -9.08
C HIS A 145 16.22 -7.19 -8.88
N LEU A 146 16.20 -7.96 -7.77
CA LEU A 146 15.12 -8.89 -7.44
C LEU A 146 13.76 -8.19 -7.25
N VAL A 147 13.76 -6.91 -6.87
CA VAL A 147 12.51 -6.10 -6.86
C VAL A 147 12.01 -5.86 -8.30
N GLY A 148 12.93 -5.67 -9.25
CA GLY A 148 12.58 -5.54 -10.67
C GLY A 148 12.11 -6.84 -11.31
N ILE A 149 12.33 -8.00 -10.68
CA ILE A 149 11.83 -9.28 -11.17
C ILE A 149 10.37 -9.42 -10.77
N LEU A 150 9.52 -9.43 -11.79
CA LEU A 150 8.12 -9.76 -11.69
C LEU A 150 7.96 -11.25 -11.94
N GLU A 151 8.30 -12.07 -10.94
CA GLU A 151 7.91 -13.47 -11.01
C GLU A 151 6.39 -13.61 -10.88
N LYS A 152 5.84 -14.68 -11.45
CA LYS A 152 4.41 -15.06 -11.34
C LYS A 152 4.07 -15.53 -9.91
N THR A 153 4.61 -14.87 -8.89
CA THR A 153 4.16 -14.95 -7.50
C THR A 153 2.74 -14.43 -7.41
N SER A 154 1.77 -15.30 -7.73
CA SER A 154 0.37 -15.38 -7.27
C SER A 154 -0.45 -14.10 -6.97
N MET A 155 -0.05 -12.93 -7.44
CA MET A 155 -0.72 -11.63 -7.26
C MET A 155 -0.90 -10.86 -8.56
N TYR A 156 -0.47 -11.44 -9.69
CA TYR A 156 -0.97 -11.09 -11.01
C TYR A 156 -2.36 -11.68 -11.22
N LYS A 157 -3.32 -11.27 -10.39
CA LYS A 157 -4.70 -11.30 -10.87
C LYS A 157 -4.73 -10.31 -12.03
N GLN A 158 -5.10 -10.79 -13.22
CA GLN A 158 -5.59 -9.92 -14.29
C GLN A 158 -6.79 -9.18 -13.71
N PHE A 159 -6.54 -8.03 -13.08
CA PHE A 159 -7.59 -7.23 -12.49
C PHE A 159 -8.18 -6.39 -13.62
N GLU A 160 -9.47 -6.58 -13.87
CA GLU A 160 -10.24 -5.78 -14.82
C GLU A 160 -10.33 -4.30 -14.38
N ASP A 161 -10.10 -3.99 -13.09
CA ASP A 161 -10.13 -2.64 -12.53
C ASP A 161 -8.75 -1.95 -12.62
N MET A 162 -8.67 -0.98 -13.53
CA MET A 162 -7.50 -0.11 -13.74
C MET A 162 -7.05 0.66 -12.48
N SER A 163 -7.94 0.89 -11.52
CA SER A 163 -7.58 1.51 -10.23
C SER A 163 -6.65 0.62 -9.41
N GLN A 164 -6.78 -0.70 -9.54
CA GLN A 164 -5.96 -1.67 -8.84
C GLN A 164 -4.55 -1.77 -9.41
N VAL A 165 -4.43 -1.62 -10.73
CA VAL A 165 -3.14 -1.57 -11.44
C VAL A 165 -2.31 -0.38 -10.97
N TYR A 166 -2.93 0.79 -10.80
CA TYR A 166 -2.26 1.98 -10.25
C TYR A 166 -1.74 1.75 -8.82
N VAL A 167 -2.55 1.16 -7.93
CA VAL A 167 -2.10 0.93 -6.55
C VAL A 167 -0.96 -0.10 -6.52
N GLN A 168 -0.99 -1.11 -7.39
CA GLN A 168 0.08 -2.11 -7.49
C GLN A 168 1.42 -1.50 -7.91
N ILE A 169 1.45 -0.66 -8.96
CA ILE A 169 2.72 -0.02 -9.37
C ILE A 169 3.27 0.91 -8.28
N GLN A 170 2.39 1.54 -7.49
CA GLN A 170 2.80 2.34 -6.35
C GLN A 170 3.45 1.50 -5.24
N GLU A 171 2.92 0.32 -4.95
CA GLU A 171 3.54 -0.61 -3.99
C GLU A 171 4.90 -1.10 -4.44
N GLU A 172 5.01 -1.49 -5.71
CA GLU A 172 6.27 -1.95 -6.29
C GLU A 172 7.34 -0.85 -6.21
N LEU A 173 6.96 0.40 -6.46
CA LEU A 173 7.86 1.55 -6.30
C LEU A 173 8.25 1.80 -4.83
N ILE A 174 7.30 1.73 -3.91
CA ILE A 174 7.58 1.89 -2.47
C ILE A 174 8.52 0.79 -1.99
N TRP A 175 8.29 -0.45 -2.42
CA TRP A 175 9.15 -1.59 -2.12
C TRP A 175 10.56 -1.40 -2.69
N PHE A 176 10.68 -0.97 -3.94
CA PHE A 176 11.95 -0.64 -4.58
C PHE A 176 12.72 0.42 -3.78
N LYS A 177 12.05 1.49 -3.35
CA LYS A 177 12.67 2.54 -2.52
C LYS A 177 13.13 2.02 -1.16
N LYS A 178 12.32 1.17 -0.50
CA LYS A 178 12.65 0.58 0.80
C LYS A 178 13.90 -0.28 0.71
N VAL A 179 14.01 -1.13 -0.32
CA VAL A 179 15.19 -1.96 -0.55
C VAL A 179 16.41 -1.12 -0.94
N LYS A 180 16.22 -0.13 -1.83
CA LYS A 180 17.27 0.81 -2.26
C LYS A 180 17.90 1.58 -1.11
N ALA A 181 17.13 1.94 -0.09
CA ALA A 181 17.59 2.75 1.03
C ALA A 181 18.70 2.07 1.85
N ILE A 182 18.66 0.75 1.99
CA ILE A 182 19.62 -0.02 2.79
C ILE A 182 20.89 -0.36 2.00
N LEU A 183 20.82 -0.36 0.67
CA LEU A 183 21.96 -0.72 -0.18
C LEU A 183 22.93 0.46 -0.36
N PRO A 184 24.26 0.22 -0.38
CA PRO A 184 25.25 1.24 -0.69
C PRO A 184 25.13 1.74 -2.15
N PRO A 185 25.57 2.97 -2.46
CA PRO A 185 25.44 3.56 -3.79
C PRO A 185 26.00 2.71 -4.94
N SER A 186 27.11 2.00 -4.71
CA SER A 186 27.74 1.12 -5.69
C SER A 186 26.81 0.00 -6.17
N LEU A 187 26.04 -0.60 -5.27
CA LEU A 187 25.10 -1.68 -5.63
C LEU A 187 23.83 -1.17 -6.30
N ARG A 188 23.45 0.10 -6.08
CA ARG A 188 22.24 0.70 -6.69
C ARG A 188 22.38 0.89 -8.20
N VAL A 189 23.60 0.97 -8.71
CA VAL A 189 23.92 1.18 -10.13
C VAL A 189 24.70 0.01 -10.75
N LYS A 190 25.06 -1.00 -9.95
CA LYS A 190 25.77 -2.18 -10.43
C LYS A 190 24.89 -2.91 -11.44
N LYS A 191 25.49 -3.34 -12.54
CA LYS A 191 24.80 -4.07 -13.60
C LYS A 191 24.82 -5.57 -13.33
N ASN A 192 23.72 -6.25 -13.62
CA ASN A 192 23.66 -7.71 -13.64
C ASN A 192 24.38 -8.28 -14.88
N LYS A 193 24.35 -9.61 -15.06
CA LYS A 193 24.98 -10.27 -16.22
C LYS A 193 24.40 -9.83 -17.58
N ASP A 194 23.15 -9.40 -17.62
CA ASP A 194 22.51 -8.86 -18.82
C ASP A 194 22.92 -7.40 -19.11
N GLY A 195 23.77 -6.79 -18.28
CA GLY A 195 24.21 -5.41 -18.42
C GLY A 195 23.16 -4.37 -18.00
N LEU A 196 22.11 -4.78 -17.28
CA LEU A 196 21.04 -3.92 -16.78
C LEU A 196 21.30 -3.54 -15.33
N SER A 197 21.07 -2.27 -14.99
CA SER A 197 21.01 -1.80 -13.59
C SER A 197 19.68 -2.20 -12.94
N PRO A 198 19.56 -2.14 -11.60
CA PRO A 198 18.32 -2.51 -10.91
C PRO A 198 17.11 -1.68 -11.37
N TYR A 199 17.35 -0.38 -11.63
CA TYR A 199 16.29 0.53 -12.08
C TYR A 199 15.87 0.25 -13.53
N GLU A 200 16.83 0.00 -14.42
CA GLU A 200 16.53 -0.36 -15.82
C GLU A 200 15.74 -1.68 -15.89
N LEU A 201 16.12 -2.67 -15.09
CA LEU A 201 15.40 -3.94 -14.99
C LEU A 201 13.97 -3.74 -14.46
N PHE A 202 13.81 -2.92 -13.42
CA PHE A 202 12.50 -2.58 -12.86
C PHE A 202 11.58 -1.95 -13.90
N VAL A 203 12.04 -0.90 -14.60
CA VAL A 203 11.24 -0.23 -15.64
C VAL A 203 10.91 -1.18 -16.79
N LYS A 204 11.89 -1.96 -17.25
CA LYS A 204 11.70 -2.93 -18.34
C LYS A 204 10.60 -3.94 -18.03
N ASN A 205 10.64 -4.53 -16.83
CA ASN A 205 9.68 -5.57 -16.45
C ASN A 205 8.32 -5.00 -16.04
N HIS A 206 8.25 -3.77 -15.52
CA HIS A 206 7.00 -3.12 -15.10
C HIS A 206 6.37 -2.24 -16.19
N LYS A 207 6.86 -2.27 -17.44
CA LYS A 207 6.45 -1.36 -18.51
C LYS A 207 4.93 -1.31 -18.72
N ASP A 208 4.29 -2.48 -18.77
CA ASP A 208 2.84 -2.57 -19.00
C ASP A 208 2.03 -2.02 -17.82
N LEU A 209 2.48 -2.29 -16.59
CA LEU A 209 1.87 -1.74 -15.37
C LEU A 209 1.97 -0.21 -15.31
N VAL A 210 3.13 0.35 -15.72
CA VAL A 210 3.32 1.80 -15.80
C VAL A 210 2.42 2.41 -16.86
N SER A 211 2.34 1.81 -18.05
CA SER A 211 1.50 2.29 -19.15
C SER A 211 0.01 2.31 -18.76
N ASN A 212 -0.48 1.21 -18.17
CA ASN A 212 -1.84 1.12 -17.68
C ASN A 212 -2.13 2.12 -16.54
N GLY A 213 -1.18 2.31 -15.62
CA GLY A 213 -1.28 3.31 -14.56
C GLY A 213 -1.33 4.75 -15.10
N GLN A 214 -0.60 5.05 -16.17
CA GLN A 214 -0.65 6.33 -16.88
C GLN A 214 -2.02 6.58 -17.51
N GLU A 215 -2.58 5.58 -18.18
CA GLU A 215 -3.91 5.69 -18.80
C GLU A 215 -5.00 5.91 -17.75
N TRP A 216 -5.02 5.08 -16.70
CA TRP A 216 -5.96 5.23 -15.58
C TRP A 216 -5.93 6.65 -15.00
N MET A 217 -4.73 7.18 -14.83
CA MET A 217 -4.57 8.48 -14.22
C MET A 217 -5.02 9.63 -15.14
N LYS A 218 -4.73 9.57 -16.44
CA LYS A 218 -5.25 10.55 -17.41
C LYS A 218 -6.78 10.56 -17.42
N LYS A 219 -7.40 9.38 -17.40
CA LYS A 219 -8.85 9.24 -17.29
C LYS A 219 -9.38 9.87 -16.01
N THR A 220 -8.77 9.53 -14.87
CA THR A 220 -9.14 10.07 -13.55
C THR A 220 -9.03 11.60 -13.52
N PHE A 221 -7.94 12.18 -14.03
CA PHE A 221 -7.80 13.64 -14.07
C PHE A 221 -8.84 14.32 -14.97
N SER A 222 -9.22 13.67 -16.08
CA SER A 222 -10.27 14.20 -16.96
C SER A 222 -11.64 14.20 -16.27
N GLU A 223 -11.96 13.13 -15.53
CA GLU A 223 -13.18 13.03 -14.72
C GLU A 223 -13.19 14.06 -13.58
N LEU A 224 -12.07 14.24 -12.87
CA LEU A 224 -11.92 15.26 -11.83
C LEU A 224 -12.00 16.68 -12.38
N LEU A 225 -11.48 16.92 -13.58
CA LEU A 225 -11.58 18.22 -14.26
C LEU A 225 -13.04 18.56 -14.57
N LEU A 226 -13.81 17.58 -15.06
CA LEU A 226 -15.25 17.75 -15.30
C LEU A 226 -16.00 18.07 -14.01
N LEU A 227 -15.71 17.35 -12.92
CA LEU A 227 -16.32 17.62 -11.62
C LEU A 227 -15.95 19.02 -11.10
N ALA A 228 -14.68 19.42 -11.21
CA ALA A 228 -14.22 20.75 -10.81
C ALA A 228 -14.93 21.86 -11.60
N ALA A 229 -15.05 21.69 -12.92
CA ALA A 229 -15.75 22.64 -13.79
C ALA A 229 -17.24 22.73 -13.41
N LEU A 230 -17.90 21.60 -13.13
CA LEU A 230 -19.29 21.58 -12.65
C LEU A 230 -19.44 22.38 -11.35
N MET A 231 -18.54 22.20 -10.39
CA MET A 231 -18.56 22.92 -9.11
C MET A 231 -18.39 24.44 -9.30
N ILE A 232 -17.50 24.85 -10.21
CA ILE A 232 -17.32 26.26 -10.61
C ILE A 232 -18.62 26.82 -11.20
N THR A 233 -19.24 26.11 -12.13
CA THR A 233 -20.48 26.54 -12.79
C THR A 233 -21.64 26.66 -11.80
N ILE A 234 -21.82 25.67 -10.92
CA ILE A 234 -22.86 25.72 -9.88
C ILE A 234 -22.62 26.90 -8.93
N SER A 235 -21.40 27.05 -8.43
CA SER A 235 -21.06 28.17 -7.51
C SER A 235 -21.31 29.52 -8.17
N PHE A 236 -21.02 29.67 -9.47
CA PHE A 236 -21.30 30.91 -10.20
C PHE A 236 -22.81 31.15 -10.39
N ALA A 237 -23.55 30.12 -10.76
CA ALA A 237 -25.00 30.18 -10.95
C ALA A 237 -25.76 30.53 -9.66
N ASP A 238 -25.32 30.00 -8.52
CA ASP A 238 -25.93 30.26 -7.21
C ASP A 238 -25.84 31.74 -6.82
N VAL A 239 -24.70 32.38 -7.09
CA VAL A 239 -24.52 33.83 -6.80
C VAL A 239 -25.46 34.66 -7.65
N ILE A 240 -25.57 34.37 -8.95
CA ILE A 240 -26.45 35.11 -9.86
C ILE A 240 -27.91 34.94 -9.43
N SER A 241 -28.33 33.70 -9.21
CA SER A 241 -29.72 33.37 -8.86
C SER A 241 -30.13 34.04 -7.56
N PHE A 242 -29.27 33.96 -6.53
CA PHE A 242 -29.57 34.55 -5.23
C PHE A 242 -29.50 36.09 -5.27
N ALA A 243 -28.53 36.67 -5.99
CA ALA A 243 -28.46 38.12 -6.16
C ALA A 243 -29.71 38.68 -6.86
N SER A 244 -30.19 37.98 -7.90
CA SER A 244 -31.38 38.35 -8.65
C SER A 244 -32.69 38.20 -7.87
N GLY A 245 -32.79 37.20 -6.99
CA GLY A 245 -34.00 36.95 -6.19
C GLY A 245 -34.08 37.77 -4.90
N SER A 246 -32.99 38.45 -4.52
CA SER A 246 -32.94 39.19 -3.27
C SER A 246 -33.55 40.60 -3.43
N ASN A 247 -34.76 40.81 -2.89
CA ASN A 247 -35.36 42.15 -2.78
C ASN A 247 -34.49 43.03 -1.87
N GLN A 248 -33.71 43.94 -2.48
CA GLN A 248 -32.77 44.82 -1.76
C GLN A 248 -33.46 45.88 -0.89
N ASP A 249 -34.78 46.06 -1.05
CA ASP A 249 -35.56 47.14 -0.43
C ASP A 249 -36.22 46.77 0.91
N THR A 250 -36.05 45.53 1.38
CA THR A 250 -36.67 45.04 2.63
C THR A 250 -35.72 45.20 3.83
N PRO A 251 -36.15 45.76 4.97
CA PRO A 251 -35.32 45.83 6.18
C PRO A 251 -35.05 44.41 6.71
N ARG A 252 -33.81 43.93 6.56
CA ARG A 252 -33.38 42.60 6.96
C ARG A 252 -32.79 42.58 8.37
N SER A 253 -33.09 41.53 9.13
CA SER A 253 -32.53 41.32 10.47
C SER A 253 -31.00 41.15 10.42
N ALA A 254 -30.31 41.47 11.52
CA ALA A 254 -28.86 41.27 11.63
C ALA A 254 -28.47 39.80 11.42
N HIS A 255 -29.33 38.86 11.83
CA HIS A 255 -29.15 37.42 11.64
C HIS A 255 -29.18 37.04 10.15
N TYR A 256 -30.15 37.56 9.38
CA TYR A 256 -30.20 37.36 7.93
C TYR A 256 -28.91 37.85 7.25
N ARG A 257 -28.46 39.07 7.58
CA ARG A 257 -27.24 39.65 6.97
C ARG A 257 -25.99 38.81 7.28
N SER A 258 -25.91 38.26 8.50
CA SER A 258 -24.82 37.36 8.89
C SER A 258 -24.81 36.07 8.07
N ILE A 259 -25.96 35.41 7.91
CA ILE A 259 -26.08 34.17 7.12
C ILE A 259 -25.83 34.45 5.63
N TYR A 260 -26.34 35.56 5.10
CA TYR A 260 -26.07 35.98 3.72
C TYR A 260 -24.59 36.18 3.45
N ASN A 261 -23.88 36.89 4.33
CA ASN A 261 -22.43 37.06 4.20
C ASN A 261 -21.69 35.71 4.26
N ALA A 262 -22.10 34.81 5.18
CA ALA A 262 -21.53 33.48 5.29
C ALA A 262 -21.78 32.62 4.03
N PHE A 263 -22.96 32.74 3.41
CA PHE A 263 -23.27 32.13 2.12
C PHE A 263 -22.31 32.61 1.03
N VAL A 264 -22.20 33.93 0.83
CA VAL A 264 -21.33 34.51 -0.22
C VAL A 264 -19.87 34.11 -0.01
N MET A 265 -19.39 34.13 1.24
CA MET A 265 -18.02 33.67 1.57
C MET A 265 -17.81 32.19 1.28
N SER A 266 -18.73 31.32 1.72
CA SER A 266 -18.64 29.88 1.50
C SER A 266 -18.64 29.55 0.01
N ASN A 267 -19.52 30.20 -0.76
CA ASN A 267 -19.58 30.02 -2.19
C ASN A 267 -18.30 30.51 -2.89
N GLY A 268 -17.75 31.65 -2.45
CA GLY A 268 -16.45 32.14 -2.92
C GLY A 268 -15.32 31.14 -2.67
N PHE A 269 -15.24 30.54 -1.47
CA PHE A 269 -14.25 29.50 -1.18
C PHE A 269 -14.46 28.24 -2.03
N SER A 270 -15.71 27.80 -2.22
CA SER A 270 -16.04 26.69 -3.12
C SER A 270 -15.44 26.91 -4.51
N PHE A 271 -15.69 28.08 -5.10
CA PHE A 271 -15.21 28.46 -6.42
C PHE A 271 -13.67 28.51 -6.48
N LEU A 272 -13.04 29.12 -5.47
CA LEU A 272 -11.57 29.26 -5.40
C LEU A 272 -10.90 27.90 -5.35
N PHE A 273 -11.34 27.00 -4.47
CA PHE A 273 -10.74 25.66 -4.35
C PHE A 273 -10.99 24.80 -5.60
N ALA A 274 -12.16 24.90 -6.23
CA ALA A 274 -12.42 24.23 -7.51
C ALA A 274 -11.49 24.77 -8.62
N SER A 275 -11.30 26.09 -8.70
CA SER A 275 -10.41 26.74 -9.67
C SER A 275 -8.95 26.35 -9.45
N ILE A 276 -8.48 26.30 -8.20
CA ILE A 276 -7.16 25.81 -7.84
C ILE A 276 -6.99 24.37 -8.33
N SER A 277 -8.01 23.51 -8.14
CA SER A 277 -7.99 22.13 -8.61
C SER A 277 -7.87 22.03 -10.12
N VAL A 278 -8.65 22.83 -10.87
CA VAL A 278 -8.56 22.92 -12.34
C VAL A 278 -7.15 23.28 -12.79
N ILE A 279 -6.55 24.33 -12.22
CA ILE A 279 -5.19 24.77 -12.59
C ILE A 279 -4.17 23.65 -12.36
N HIS A 280 -4.26 22.95 -11.22
CA HIS A 280 -3.36 21.84 -10.93
C HIS A 280 -3.57 20.67 -11.91
N ILE A 281 -4.81 20.35 -12.26
CA ILE A 281 -5.11 19.29 -13.22
C ILE A 281 -4.58 19.65 -14.61
N LEU A 282 -4.80 20.89 -15.08
CA LEU A 282 -4.29 21.35 -16.36
C LEU A 282 -2.75 21.31 -16.39
N PHE A 283 -2.09 21.78 -15.32
CA PHE A 283 -0.63 21.67 -15.20
C PHE A 283 -0.16 20.22 -15.27
N ILE A 284 -0.90 19.30 -14.67
CA ILE A 284 -0.59 17.87 -14.72
C ILE A 284 -0.76 17.33 -16.14
N ILE A 285 -1.90 17.56 -16.80
CA ILE A 285 -2.16 17.05 -18.15
C ILE A 285 -1.18 17.63 -19.18
N SER A 286 -0.80 18.91 -19.05
CA SER A 286 0.14 19.58 -19.95
C SER A 286 1.59 19.15 -19.75
N SER A 287 1.96 18.60 -18.59
CA SER A 287 3.32 18.13 -18.32
C SER A 287 3.58 16.80 -19.02
N ARG A 288 4.59 16.75 -19.91
CA ARG A 288 5.12 15.48 -20.44
C ARG A 288 5.94 14.81 -19.34
N TYR A 289 5.31 13.97 -18.52
CA TYR A 289 6.03 13.23 -17.47
C TYR A 289 7.01 12.24 -18.09
N ALA A 290 8.30 12.33 -17.73
CA ALA A 290 9.20 11.20 -17.85
C ALA A 290 8.68 10.07 -16.95
N GLU A 291 8.75 8.81 -17.41
CA GLU A 291 8.24 7.63 -16.68
C GLU A 291 8.72 7.55 -15.22
N GLN A 292 9.91 8.07 -14.96
CA GLN A 292 10.57 8.09 -13.66
C GLN A 292 9.94 9.10 -12.67
N ASP A 293 9.56 10.29 -13.16
CA ASP A 293 8.88 11.32 -12.36
C ASP A 293 7.38 11.03 -12.19
N PHE A 294 6.80 10.33 -13.18
CA PHE A 294 5.40 9.92 -13.17
C PHE A 294 5.08 9.08 -11.91
N LEU A 295 5.93 8.13 -11.56
CA LEU A 295 5.62 7.20 -10.47
C LEU A 295 5.78 7.83 -9.08
N GLU A 296 6.68 8.80 -8.91
CA GLU A 296 7.02 9.37 -7.59
C GLU A 296 6.34 10.71 -7.28
N LEU A 297 6.30 11.63 -8.24
CA LEU A 297 5.78 12.99 -8.00
C LEU A 297 4.27 13.08 -8.18
N LEU A 298 3.71 12.23 -9.04
CA LEU A 298 2.35 12.35 -9.47
C LEU A 298 1.29 11.90 -8.44
N PRO A 299 1.51 10.85 -7.62
CA PRO A 299 0.62 10.53 -6.50
C PRO A 299 0.43 11.72 -5.55
N LYS A 300 1.52 12.43 -5.24
CA LYS A 300 1.50 13.62 -4.37
C LYS A 300 0.72 14.77 -5.00
N LYS A 301 0.80 14.92 -6.33
CA LYS A 301 0.01 15.93 -7.05
C LYS A 301 -1.47 15.57 -7.09
N LEU A 302 -1.80 14.29 -7.31
CA LEU A 302 -3.17 13.78 -7.27
C LEU A 302 -3.82 13.97 -5.89
N GLU A 303 -3.06 13.77 -4.81
CA GLU A 303 -3.51 14.06 -3.44
C GLU A 303 -3.89 15.54 -3.27
N LYS A 304 -3.05 16.46 -3.74
CA LYS A 304 -3.34 17.91 -3.68
C LYS A 304 -4.60 18.29 -4.46
N VAL A 305 -4.77 17.76 -5.68
CA VAL A 305 -5.96 17.99 -6.51
C VAL A 305 -7.21 17.46 -5.80
N THR A 306 -7.16 16.23 -5.31
CA THR A 306 -8.30 15.58 -4.66
C THR A 306 -8.67 16.30 -3.36
N GLY A 307 -7.67 16.73 -2.57
CA GLY A 307 -7.87 17.49 -1.35
C GLY A 307 -8.54 18.85 -1.60
N ALA A 308 -8.07 19.60 -2.60
CA ALA A 308 -8.69 20.87 -2.98
C ALA A 308 -10.15 20.70 -3.43
N LEU A 309 -10.47 19.64 -4.19
CA LEU A 309 -11.86 19.31 -4.56
C LEU A 309 -12.72 18.94 -3.35
N CYS A 310 -12.19 18.19 -2.39
CA CYS A 310 -12.91 17.89 -1.16
C CYS A 310 -13.25 19.17 -0.37
N TYR A 311 -12.30 20.11 -0.27
CA TYR A 311 -12.58 21.42 0.35
C TYR A 311 -13.66 22.19 -0.40
N SER A 312 -13.58 22.24 -1.73
CA SER A 312 -14.63 22.85 -2.56
C SER A 312 -16.01 22.24 -2.29
N MET A 313 -16.11 20.91 -2.22
CA MET A 313 -17.36 20.20 -1.93
C MET A 313 -17.94 20.54 -0.55
N VAL A 314 -17.10 20.64 0.49
CA VAL A 314 -17.55 21.03 1.83
C VAL A 314 -18.08 22.47 1.85
N PHE A 315 -17.37 23.40 1.20
CA PHE A 315 -17.79 24.80 1.12
C PHE A 315 -19.06 24.98 0.29
N MET A 316 -19.20 24.24 -0.82
CA MET A 316 -20.41 24.26 -1.64
C MET A 316 -21.62 23.73 -0.87
N THR A 317 -21.46 22.61 -0.17
CA THR A 317 -22.55 22.06 0.65
C THR A 317 -22.93 23.01 1.79
N SER A 318 -21.95 23.74 2.32
CA SER A 318 -22.19 24.80 3.30
C SER A 318 -22.95 25.98 2.69
N ALA A 319 -22.58 26.43 1.48
CA ALA A 319 -23.30 27.48 0.76
C ALA A 319 -24.76 27.09 0.50
N PHE A 320 -25.00 25.87 0.00
CA PHE A 320 -26.34 25.32 -0.19
C PHE A 320 -27.15 25.27 1.11
N SER A 321 -26.52 24.85 2.21
CA SER A 321 -27.17 24.82 3.53
C SER A 321 -27.58 26.23 3.98
N MET A 322 -26.73 27.23 3.76
CA MET A 322 -27.05 28.63 4.08
C MET A 322 -28.20 29.17 3.21
N ILE A 323 -28.27 28.81 1.92
CA ILE A 323 -29.41 29.16 1.06
C ILE A 323 -30.72 28.59 1.65
N ILE A 324 -30.74 27.31 2.06
CA ILE A 324 -31.94 26.72 2.67
C ILE A 324 -32.35 27.48 3.92
N VAL A 325 -31.40 27.81 4.81
CA VAL A 325 -31.72 28.59 6.00
C VAL A 325 -32.27 29.95 5.63
N LEU A 326 -31.67 30.66 4.66
CA LEU A 326 -32.15 31.97 4.21
C LEU A 326 -33.56 31.93 3.61
N LEU A 327 -33.91 30.86 2.89
CA LEU A 327 -35.24 30.71 2.27
C LEU A 327 -36.35 30.44 3.29
N TYR A 328 -36.05 29.78 4.40
CA TYR A 328 -37.04 29.34 5.38
C TYR A 328 -36.92 30.03 6.74
N ILE A 329 -36.09 31.07 6.85
CA ILE A 329 -35.78 31.77 8.11
C ILE A 329 -37.03 32.36 8.77
N ASP A 330 -37.95 32.90 7.96
CA ASP A 330 -39.15 33.60 8.44
C ASP A 330 -40.35 32.64 8.61
N ASP A 331 -40.51 31.66 7.71
CA ASP A 331 -41.68 30.78 7.71
C ASP A 331 -41.50 29.51 8.57
N TYR A 332 -40.42 28.76 8.36
CA TYR A 332 -40.25 27.42 8.94
C TYR A 332 -38.79 27.11 9.34
N PRO A 333 -38.17 27.87 10.27
CA PRO A 333 -36.74 27.75 10.57
C PRO A 333 -36.35 26.36 11.11
N ARG A 334 -37.24 25.71 11.87
CA ARG A 334 -37.00 24.35 12.40
C ARG A 334 -36.85 23.32 11.28
N VAL A 335 -37.64 23.44 10.22
CA VAL A 335 -37.58 22.53 9.07
C VAL A 335 -36.26 22.73 8.33
N ALA A 336 -35.84 23.98 8.14
CA ALA A 336 -34.55 24.32 7.53
C ALA A 336 -33.37 23.65 8.25
N TYR A 337 -33.31 23.78 9.57
CA TYR A 337 -32.23 23.17 10.36
C TYR A 337 -32.23 21.63 10.32
N ILE A 338 -33.41 21.00 10.26
CA ILE A 338 -33.51 19.53 10.11
C ILE A 338 -32.96 19.09 8.76
N ILE A 339 -33.30 19.78 7.67
CA ILE A 339 -32.78 19.48 6.33
C ILE A 339 -31.26 19.64 6.32
N VAL A 340 -30.74 20.76 6.84
CA VAL A 340 -29.30 21.00 6.94
C VAL A 340 -28.59 19.90 7.73
N ALA A 341 -29.14 19.50 8.89
CA ALA A 341 -28.56 18.42 9.68
C ALA A 341 -28.49 17.09 8.90
N GLN A 342 -29.50 16.77 8.11
CA GLN A 342 -29.49 15.59 7.24
C GLN A 342 -28.42 15.67 6.15
N VAL A 343 -28.28 16.82 5.49
CA VAL A 343 -27.25 17.04 4.47
C VAL A 343 -25.84 16.84 5.07
N TYR A 344 -25.56 17.43 6.23
CA TYR A 344 -24.27 17.26 6.90
C TYR A 344 -24.03 15.82 7.38
N MET A 345 -25.08 15.11 7.81
CA MET A 345 -24.97 13.70 8.20
C MET A 345 -24.57 12.82 7.00
N VAL A 346 -25.20 13.01 5.84
CA VAL A 346 -24.85 12.28 4.60
C VAL A 346 -23.43 12.61 4.17
N MET A 347 -23.04 13.90 4.17
CA MET A 347 -21.68 14.34 3.80
C MET A 347 -20.62 13.76 4.74
N PHE A 348 -20.89 13.72 6.05
CA PHE A 348 -20.00 13.14 7.03
C PHE A 348 -19.80 11.65 6.79
N LEU A 349 -20.89 10.91 6.55
CA LEU A 349 -20.81 9.48 6.23
C LEU A 349 -20.05 9.23 4.93
N SER A 350 -20.26 10.03 3.88
CA SER A 350 -19.54 9.88 2.61
C SER A 350 -18.05 10.18 2.74
N LEU A 351 -17.68 11.26 3.45
CA LEU A 351 -16.29 11.60 3.73
C LEU A 351 -15.63 10.56 4.63
N TYR A 352 -16.34 10.06 5.64
CA TYR A 352 -15.86 8.97 6.48
C TYR A 352 -15.61 7.69 5.66
N HIS A 353 -16.52 7.33 4.76
CA HIS A 353 -16.33 6.20 3.86
C HIS A 353 -15.15 6.40 2.91
N LEU A 354 -14.98 7.60 2.34
CA LEU A 354 -13.84 7.92 1.50
C LEU A 354 -12.52 7.83 2.28
N CYS A 355 -12.47 8.43 3.47
CA CYS A 355 -11.29 8.44 4.33
C CYS A 355 -10.94 7.03 4.84
N THR A 356 -11.94 6.24 5.22
CA THR A 356 -11.73 4.83 5.60
C THR A 356 -11.28 4.01 4.41
N ARG A 357 -11.82 4.18 3.21
CA ARG A 357 -11.37 3.43 2.03
C ARG A 357 -9.93 3.78 1.64
N MET A 358 -9.55 5.06 1.74
CA MET A 358 -8.18 5.52 1.53
C MET A 358 -7.25 4.98 2.63
N SER A 359 -7.65 5.05 3.89
CA SER A 359 -6.85 4.58 5.02
C SER A 359 -6.76 3.06 5.08
N THR A 360 -7.80 2.30 4.73
CA THR A 360 -7.75 0.83 4.67
C THR A 360 -6.93 0.35 3.48
N ARG A 361 -6.93 1.06 2.34
CA ARG A 361 -6.04 0.73 1.21
C ARG A 361 -4.57 0.91 1.59
N LEU A 362 -4.24 1.95 2.36
CA LEU A 362 -2.90 2.14 2.91
C LEU A 362 -2.60 1.15 4.05
N ALA A 363 -3.49 1.02 5.03
CA ALA A 363 -3.30 0.24 6.25
C ALA A 363 -3.39 -1.27 6.05
N SER A 364 -4.24 -1.80 5.15
CA SER A 364 -4.28 -3.25 4.87
C SER A 364 -2.98 -3.73 4.22
N ARG A 365 -2.37 -2.89 3.38
CA ARG A 365 -1.12 -3.16 2.67
C ARG A 365 0.13 -2.93 3.54
N PHE A 366 0.06 -2.00 4.50
CA PHE A 366 1.06 -1.90 5.59
C PHE A 366 0.86 -2.95 6.70
N LYS A 367 -0.37 -3.39 7.00
CA LYS A 367 -0.66 -4.46 7.98
C LYS A 367 -0.21 -5.83 7.49
N THR A 368 -0.32 -6.15 6.20
CA THR A 368 0.34 -7.34 5.65
C THR A 368 1.86 -7.31 5.77
N MET A 369 2.45 -6.15 6.11
CA MET A 369 3.88 -5.94 6.37
C MET A 369 4.19 -5.56 7.84
N SER A 370 3.27 -5.81 8.78
CA SER A 370 3.42 -5.34 10.18
C SER A 370 2.59 -6.12 11.21
N THR A 371 1.53 -6.82 10.82
CA THR A 371 0.60 -7.49 11.76
C THR A 371 1.09 -8.85 12.25
N LYS A 372 2.40 -8.98 12.47
CA LYS A 372 2.94 -9.94 13.43
C LYS A 372 3.81 -9.26 14.50
N ARG A 373 3.67 -7.94 14.70
CA ARG A 373 4.09 -7.31 15.96
C ARG A 373 2.92 -7.33 16.94
N ILE A 374 3.20 -7.80 18.16
CA ILE A 374 2.30 -8.02 19.30
C ILE A 374 1.66 -9.41 19.27
N MET A 375 2.47 -10.43 19.58
CA MET A 375 2.30 -11.28 20.77
C MET A 375 3.51 -12.24 20.83
N TYR A 376 4.28 -12.07 21.92
CA TYR A 376 5.45 -12.83 22.39
C TYR A 376 6.83 -12.36 21.90
#